data_AF-A0A3D1ZEW0-F1
#
_entry.id   AF-A0A3D1ZEW0-F1
#
_cell.length_a   1.000
_cell.length_b   1.000
_cell.length_c   1.000
_cell.angle_alpha   90.00
_cell.angle_beta   90.00
_cell.angle_gamma   90.00
#
_symmetry.space_group_name_H-M   'P 1'
#
loop_
_entity.id
_entity.type
_entity.pdbx_description
1 polymer ?
#
loop_
_entity_poly.entity_id
_entity_poly.type
_entity_poly.pdbx_seq_one_letter_code
_entity_poly.pdbx_strand_id
1 'polypeptide(L)' 'MTAWLRGQGHAVDGKRAQRLMRRMGIEAIYRRPRATRPDSGHKVYPDLLRTCSETFRSTR' A
#
# COMPACT_ATOMS: atom_id res chain seq x y z
N MET A 1 -15.43 7.06 2.74
CA MET A 1 -16.47 8.08 2.51
C MET A 1 -17.71 7.51 1.83
N THR A 2 -17.63 7.04 0.57
CA THR A 2 -18.81 6.55 -0.18
C THR A 2 -19.56 5.41 0.49
N ALA A 3 -18.84 4.42 1.05
CA ALA A 3 -19.46 3.31 1.78
C ALA A 3 -20.20 3.79 3.06
N TRP A 4 -19.64 4.76 3.77
CA TRP A 4 -20.26 5.37 4.95
C TRP A 4 -21.53 6.14 4.59
N LEU A 5 -21.49 6.93 3.51
CA LEU A 5 -22.67 7.66 3.01
C LEU A 5 -23.77 6.73 2.50
N ARG A 6 -23.41 5.61 1.87
CA ARG A 6 -24.37 4.58 1.45
C ARG A 6 -25.02 3.88 2.65
N GLY A 7 -24.27 3.63 3.72
CA GLY A 7 -24.81 3.09 4.98
C GLY A 7 -25.78 4.06 5.68
N GLN A 8 -25.64 5.36 5.44
CA GLN A 8 -26.57 6.40 5.90
C GLN A 8 -27.80 6.55 4.98
N GLY A 9 -27.95 5.71 3.95
CA GLY A 9 -29.07 5.76 3.01
C GLY A 9 -28.90 6.77 1.87
N HIS A 10 -27.73 7.43 1.76
CA HIS A 10 -27.48 8.33 0.64
C HIS A 10 -26.98 7.57 -0.59
N ALA A 11 -27.74 7.65 -1.69
CA ALA A 11 -27.31 7.17 -2.99
C ALA A 11 -26.29 8.15 -3.60
N VAL A 12 -25.02 7.99 -3.20
CA VAL A 12 -23.91 8.85 -3.67
C VAL A 12 -22.97 8.07 -4.59
N ASP A 13 -22.70 8.68 -5.74
CA ASP A 13 -21.64 8.22 -6.64
C ASP A 13 -20.25 8.54 -6.08
N GLY A 14 -19.31 7.63 -6.28
CA GLY A 14 -17.91 7.82 -5.85
C GLY A 14 -17.27 9.07 -6.45
N LYS A 15 -17.62 9.41 -7.69
CA LYS A 15 -17.15 10.63 -8.37
C LYS A 15 -17.63 11.91 -7.67
N ARG A 16 -18.87 11.93 -7.20
CA ARG A 16 -19.46 13.08 -6.49
C ARG A 16 -18.82 13.24 -5.11
N ALA A 17 -18.69 12.15 -4.36
CA ALA A 17 -18.03 12.16 -3.06
C ALA A 17 -16.57 12.63 -3.15
N GLN A 18 -15.82 12.13 -4.14
CA GLN A 18 -14.42 12.53 -4.36
C GLN A 18 -14.29 14.03 -4.69
N ARG A 19 -15.18 14.56 -5.55
CA ARG A 19 -15.17 15.99 -5.91
C ARG A 19 -15.45 16.87 -4.69
N LEU A 20 -16.39 16.46 -3.85
CA LEU A 20 -16.72 17.18 -2.62
C LEU A 20 -15.56 17.15 -1.61
N MET A 21 -14.91 15.99 -1.43
CA MET A 21 -13.73 15.86 -0.57
C MET A 21 -12.60 16.79 -1.01
N ARG A 22 -12.33 16.87 -2.34
CA ARG A 22 -11.34 17.81 -2.89
C ARG A 22 -11.68 19.27 -2.62
N ARG A 23 -12.95 19.67 -2.80
CA ARG A 23 -13.40 21.06 -2.53
C ARG A 23 -13.29 21.43 -1.05
N MET A 24 -13.53 20.47 -0.16
CA MET A 24 -13.46 20.70 1.29
C MET A 24 -12.05 20.51 1.86
N GLY A 25 -11.03 20.22 1.02
CA GLY A 25 -9.67 19.96 1.48
C GLY A 25 -9.52 18.71 2.34
N ILE A 26 -10.50 17.80 2.29
CA ILE A 26 -10.50 16.57 3.09
C ILE A 26 -9.70 15.52 2.32
N GLU A 27 -8.47 15.30 2.75
CA GLU A 27 -7.67 14.19 2.28
C GLU A 27 -8.05 12.91 3.00
N ALA A 28 -8.01 11.82 2.25
CA ALA A 28 -8.37 10.53 2.79
C ALA A 28 -7.14 9.81 3.35
N ILE A 29 -7.10 9.68 4.67
CA ILE A 29 -6.08 8.93 5.39
C ILE A 29 -6.44 7.44 5.31
N TYR A 30 -6.20 6.81 4.17
CA TYR A 30 -6.33 5.36 4.06
C TYR A 30 -5.04 4.68 4.52
N ARG A 31 -5.18 3.58 5.26
CA ARG A 31 -4.05 2.70 5.54
C ARG A 31 -3.55 2.16 4.20
N ARG A 32 -2.27 2.36 3.88
CA ARG A 32 -1.61 1.69 2.76
C ARG A 32 -1.97 0.19 2.83
N PRO A 33 -2.52 -0.42 1.77
CA PRO A 33 -2.75 -1.85 1.78
C PRO A 33 -1.42 -2.51 2.13
N ARG A 34 -1.44 -3.41 3.12
CA ARG A 34 -0.24 -4.16 3.49
C ARG A 34 0.17 -4.96 2.26
N ALA A 35 1.17 -4.48 1.52
CA ALA A 35 1.96 -5.37 0.70
C ALA A 35 2.58 -6.35 1.69
N THR A 36 2.31 -7.63 1.51
CA THR A 36 2.73 -8.74 2.37
C THR A 36 1.95 -8.89 3.69
N ARG A 37 0.99 -9.84 3.69
CA ARG A 37 1.26 -11.02 4.51
C ARG A 37 2.16 -11.89 3.66
N PRO A 38 3.34 -12.31 4.12
CA PRO A 38 4.04 -13.41 3.47
C PRO A 38 3.06 -14.57 3.49
N ASP A 39 2.53 -14.92 2.33
CA ASP A 39 1.94 -16.23 2.18
C ASP A 39 3.07 -17.21 2.46
N SER A 40 2.86 -18.14 3.37
CA SER A 40 3.87 -19.13 3.79
C SER A 40 4.35 -20.01 2.62
N GLY A 41 3.81 -19.82 1.41
CA GLY A 41 4.23 -20.46 0.17
C GLY A 41 5.30 -19.72 -0.65
N HIS A 42 5.75 -18.52 -0.27
CA HIS A 42 6.81 -17.82 -1.03
C HIS A 42 8.21 -18.22 -0.54
N LYS A 43 8.90 -19.01 -1.36
CA LYS A 43 10.26 -19.51 -1.11
C LYS A 43 11.25 -18.34 -1.12
N VAL A 44 11.80 -18.01 0.05
CA VAL A 44 12.92 -17.08 0.16
C VAL A 44 14.14 -17.77 -0.47
N TYR A 45 14.73 -17.17 -1.51
CA TYR A 45 15.96 -17.64 -2.15
C TYR A 45 17.15 -16.85 -1.57
N PRO A 46 17.95 -17.43 -0.66
CA PRO A 46 19.09 -16.75 -0.01
C PRO A 46 20.17 -16.33 -1.01
N ASP A 47 20.27 -17.09 -2.10
CA ASP A 47 21.40 -17.09 -3.04
C ASP A 47 21.39 -15.86 -3.97
N LEU A 48 20.21 -15.28 -4.20
CA LEU A 48 20.03 -14.07 -5.01
C LEU A 48 20.48 -12.78 -4.28
N LEU A 49 20.72 -12.84 -2.96
CA LEU A 49 21.15 -11.70 -2.15
C LEU A 49 22.68 -11.70 -1.87
N ARG A 50 23.40 -12.75 -2.30
CA ARG A 50 24.82 -12.96 -1.91
C ARG A 50 25.86 -12.29 -2.80
N THR A 51 25.46 -11.60 -3.87
CA THR A 51 26.40 -10.97 -4.81
C THR A 51 26.88 -9.57 -4.39
N CYS A 52 26.36 -8.99 -3.30
CA CYS A 52 26.82 -7.69 -2.80
C CYS A 52 27.77 -7.76 -1.58
N SER A 53 28.04 -8.94 -1.02
CA SER A 53 28.83 -9.07 0.22
C SER A 53 30.24 -9.64 0.05
N GLU A 54 30.61 -10.13 -1.14
CA GLU A 54 31.89 -10.80 -1.38
C GLU A 54 32.80 -9.98 -2.29
N THR A 55 33.24 -8.78 -1.90
CA THR A 55 34.39 -8.12 -2.56
C THR A 55 35.11 -7.08 -1.69
N PHE A 56 35.41 -7.39 -0.43
CA PHE A 56 36.32 -6.55 0.38
C PHE A 56 37.29 -7.39 1.22
N ARG A 57 37.98 -8.33 0.57
CA ARG A 57 39.16 -8.97 1.16
C ARG A 57 40.25 -9.15 0.10
N SER A 58 40.82 -8.02 -0.32
CA SER A 58 42.11 -7.97 -0.99
C SER A 58 42.94 -6.87 -0.34
N THR A 59 44.21 -7.18 -0.10
CA THR A 59 45.35 -6.33 0.33
C THR A 59 45.44 -5.88 1.81
N ARG A 60 45.89 -6.80 2.68
CA ARG A 60 47.14 -6.68 3.45
C ARG A 60 47.51 -8.00 4.13
#